data_AF-A0A9D9W5F2-F1
#
_entry.id   AF-A0A9D9W5F2-F1
#
_cell.length_a   1.000
_cell.length_b   1.000
_cell.length_c   1.000
_cell.angle_alpha   90.00
_cell.angle_beta   90.00
_cell.angle_gamma   90.00
#
_symmetry.space_group_name_H-M   'P 1'
#
loop_
_entity.id
_entity.type
_entity.pdbx_description
1 polymer ?
#
loop_
_entity_poly.entity_id
_entity_poly.type
_entity_poly.pdbx_seq_one_letter_code
_entity_poly.pdbx_strand_id
1 'polypeptide(L)'
;VTAIISLTKAHVPAIPSEGIVTFQGQDFIFMAVDHQHPISKNEADSSKTNHRESSSSFEMIPVVKGASEVGYTQITLLKEIHKDAKIVVKGAFFVMAKLNNTGEEGHEH
;
A
#
# COMPACT_ATOMS: atom_id res chain seq x y z
N VAL A 1 -37.12 23.89 21.20
CA VAL A 1 -36.39 22.65 20.85
C VAL A 1 -35.50 22.99 19.68
N THR A 2 -34.17 22.92 19.84
CA THR A 2 -33.21 23.30 18.81
C THR A 2 -32.28 22.12 18.60
N ALA A 3 -32.26 21.56 17.39
CA ALA A 3 -31.35 20.49 17.01
C ALA A 3 -30.25 21.07 16.12
N ILE A 4 -28.99 20.91 16.52
CA ILE A 4 -27.84 21.21 15.67
C ILE A 4 -27.58 19.96 14.83
N ILE A 5 -27.83 20.06 13.54
CA ILE A 5 -27.54 19.00 12.57
C ILE A 5 -26.26 19.42 11.83
N SER A 6 -25.09 19.04 12.35
CA SER A 6 -23.81 19.24 11.66
C SER A 6 -23.56 18.09 10.70
N LEU A 7 -23.97 18.25 9.44
CA LEU A 7 -23.63 17.32 8.36
C LEU A 7 -22.33 17.77 7.69
N THR A 8 -21.21 17.64 8.39
CA THR A 8 -19.89 17.91 7.78
C THR A 8 -19.52 16.72 6.89
N LYS A 9 -19.88 16.79 5.60
CA LYS A 9 -19.39 15.86 4.59
C LYS A 9 -17.96 16.25 4.19
N ALA A 10 -16.97 15.71 4.89
CA ALA A 10 -15.58 15.88 4.52
C ALA A 10 -15.21 14.90 3.39
N HIS A 11 -14.61 15.40 2.31
CA HIS A 11 -13.99 14.55 1.30
C HIS A 11 -12.64 14.08 1.84
N VAL A 12 -12.58 12.80 2.19
CA VAL A 12 -11.40 12.14 2.73
C VAL A 12 -10.99 11.01 1.80
N PRO A 13 -9.69 10.70 1.67
CA PRO A 13 -9.24 9.57 0.89
C PRO A 13 -9.74 8.27 1.53
N ALA A 14 -10.36 7.42 0.72
CA ALA A 14 -10.87 6.13 1.13
C ALA A 14 -10.57 5.08 0.06
N ILE A 15 -10.33 3.84 0.50
CA ILE A 15 -10.11 2.69 -0.38
C ILE A 15 -11.02 1.54 0.05
N PRO A 16 -11.25 0.51 -0.79
CA PRO A 16 -11.98 -0.67 -0.36
C PRO A 16 -11.29 -1.30 0.85
N SER A 17 -12.06 -1.65 1.87
CA SER A 17 -11.53 -2.12 3.16
C SER A 17 -10.65 -3.36 3.03
N GLU A 18 -10.90 -4.21 2.03
CA GLU A 18 -10.10 -5.41 1.74
C GLU A 18 -8.65 -5.10 1.30
N GLY A 19 -8.37 -3.88 0.84
CA GLY A 19 -7.03 -3.43 0.48
C GLY A 19 -6.15 -3.05 1.68
N ILE A 20 -6.71 -3.05 2.89
CA ILE A 20 -5.99 -2.69 4.12
C ILE A 20 -5.64 -3.95 4.89
N VAL A 21 -4.36 -4.12 5.20
CA VAL A 21 -3.85 -5.27 5.95
C VAL A 21 -3.33 -4.79 7.29
N THR A 22 -3.84 -5.37 8.38
CA THR A 22 -3.30 -5.15 9.73
C THR A 22 -2.21 -6.18 10.01
N PHE A 23 -1.02 -5.71 10.37
CA PHE A 23 0.12 -6.56 10.73
C PHE A 23 0.83 -5.97 11.95
N GLN A 24 1.10 -6.80 12.95
CA GLN A 24 1.72 -6.36 14.23
C GLN A 24 1.01 -5.17 14.90
N GLY A 25 -0.32 -5.07 14.74
CA GLY A 25 -1.12 -3.98 15.31
C GLY A 25 -1.09 -2.66 14.52
N GLN A 26 -0.40 -2.61 13.38
CA GLN A 26 -0.38 -1.45 12.49
C GLN A 26 -1.07 -1.76 11.16
N ASP A 27 -1.70 -0.75 10.57
CA ASP A 27 -2.43 -0.89 9.30
C ASP A 27 -1.57 -0.46 8.12
N PHE A 28 -1.65 -1.21 7.03
CA PHE A 28 -0.86 -1.01 5.83
C PHE A 28 -1.72 -1.13 4.58
N ILE A 29 -1.33 -0.39 3.54
CA ILE A 29 -1.78 -0.60 2.17
C ILE A 29 -0.57 -0.94 1.31
N PHE A 30 -0.81 -1.57 0.16
CA PHE A 30 0.26 -1.91 -0.78
C PHE A 30 0.10 -1.15 -2.08
N MET A 31 1.19 -0.57 -2.55
CA MET A 31 1.26 0.17 -3.80
C MET A 31 2.08 -0.61 -4.82
N ALA A 32 1.57 -0.75 -6.04
CA ALA A 32 2.35 -1.32 -7.14
C ALA A 32 3.31 -0.26 -7.69
N VAL A 33 4.59 -0.62 -7.76
CA VAL A 33 5.66 0.19 -8.35
C VAL A 33 5.89 -0.33 -9.77
N ASP A 34 5.26 0.32 -10.74
CA ASP A 34 5.51 0.01 -12.15
C ASP A 34 6.78 0.72 -12.61
N HIS A 35 7.77 -0.04 -13.08
CA HIS A 35 9.05 0.48 -13.57
C HIS A 35 8.99 0.98 -15.02
N GLN A 36 7.81 1.39 -15.53
CA GLN A 36 7.69 1.86 -16.90
C GLN A 36 7.38 3.36 -16.91
N HIS A 37 8.45 4.17 -16.87
CA HIS A 37 8.57 5.28 -17.80
C HIS A 37 10.05 5.54 -18.16
N PRO A 38 10.36 5.92 -19.42
CA PRO A 38 11.66 5.71 -20.05
C PRO A 38 12.65 6.89 -19.87
N ILE A 39 13.94 6.55 -19.76
CA ILE A 39 15.17 7.36 -19.97
C ILE A 39 15.33 8.64 -19.12
N SER A 40 16.15 8.56 -18.07
CA SER A 40 17.36 9.39 -17.97
C SER A 40 18.40 8.74 -17.05
N LYS A 41 19.67 9.01 -17.36
CA LYS A 41 20.88 8.27 -17.01
C LYS A 41 21.30 8.40 -15.54
N ASN A 42 22.10 7.41 -15.11
CA ASN A 42 23.13 7.46 -14.05
C ASN A 42 22.55 7.54 -12.61
N GLU A 43 22.88 6.71 -11.61
CA GLU A 43 24.12 6.01 -11.25
C GLU A 43 23.83 4.74 -10.42
N ALA A 44 24.86 3.92 -10.25
CA ALA A 44 24.89 2.63 -9.57
C ALA A 44 24.42 2.64 -8.10
N ASP A 45 23.76 1.56 -7.65
CA ASP A 45 24.40 0.56 -6.77
C ASP A 45 23.51 -0.68 -6.50
N SER A 46 24.04 -1.85 -6.84
CA SER A 46 23.96 -3.15 -6.16
C SER A 46 22.62 -3.77 -5.71
N SER A 47 22.08 -4.70 -6.51
CA SER A 47 22.23 -6.14 -6.20
C SER A 47 21.53 -7.06 -7.21
N LYS A 48 22.26 -8.10 -7.60
CA LYS A 48 21.86 -9.23 -8.44
C LYS A 48 20.60 -9.92 -7.92
N THR A 49 19.66 -10.22 -8.83
CA THR A 49 19.24 -11.61 -9.10
C THR A 49 18.55 -11.70 -10.45
N ASN A 50 18.97 -12.70 -11.23
CA ASN A 50 18.41 -13.08 -12.52
C ASN A 50 17.03 -13.73 -12.30
N HIS A 51 15.94 -13.06 -12.66
CA HIS A 51 14.75 -13.71 -13.21
C HIS A 51 13.95 -12.71 -14.05
N ARG A 52 13.83 -12.95 -15.35
CA ARG A 52 12.91 -12.24 -16.25
C ARG A 52 11.49 -12.76 -16.03
N GLU A 53 10.92 -12.46 -14.88
CA GLU A 53 9.48 -12.23 -14.77
C GLU A 53 9.31 -10.72 -14.69
N SER A 54 8.24 -10.18 -15.25
CA SER A 54 7.84 -8.79 -15.04
C SER A 54 7.64 -8.54 -13.55
N SER A 55 8.72 -8.23 -12.83
CA SER A 55 8.79 -8.07 -11.39
C SER A 55 8.07 -6.78 -11.02
N SER A 56 6.74 -6.85 -10.94
CA SER A 56 5.96 -5.80 -10.31
C SER A 56 6.38 -5.76 -8.85
N SER A 57 7.19 -4.76 -8.49
CA SER A 57 7.59 -4.51 -7.12
C SER A 57 6.40 -3.88 -6.38
N PHE A 58 6.27 -4.20 -5.10
CA PHE A 58 5.24 -3.63 -4.24
C PHE A 58 5.88 -2.89 -3.07
N GLU A 59 5.30 -1.76 -2.71
CA GLU A 59 5.70 -0.97 -1.54
C GLU A 59 4.62 -1.05 -0.47
N MET A 60 5.03 -1.28 0.79
CA MET A 60 4.16 -1.28 1.95
C MET A 60 4.10 0.13 2.55
N ILE A 61 2.90 0.71 2.60
CA ILE A 61 2.67 2.07 3.11
C ILE A 61 1.87 2.01 4.41
N PRO A 62 2.39 2.53 5.53
CA PRO A 62 1.66 2.60 6.79
C PRO A 62 0.53 3.63 6.71
N VAL A 63 -0.62 3.27 7.25
CA VAL A 63 -1.83 4.10 7.26
C VAL A 63 -2.52 4.10 8.62
N VAL A 64 -3.38 5.08 8.85
CA VAL A 64 -4.34 5.08 9.94
C VAL A 64 -5.74 4.91 9.36
N LYS A 65 -6.48 3.91 9.84
CA LYS A 65 -7.89 3.72 9.46
C LYS A 65 -8.78 4.73 10.15
N GLY A 66 -9.74 5.27 9.40
CA GLY A 66 -10.82 6.13 9.87
C GLY A 66 -12.19 5.46 9.77
N ALA A 67 -13.21 6.27 9.52
CA ALA A 67 -14.58 5.78 9.33
C ALA A 67 -14.66 4.78 8.17
N SER A 68 -15.50 3.76 8.33
CA SER A 68 -15.73 2.74 7.30
C SER A 68 -17.22 2.64 6.99
N GLU A 69 -17.57 2.70 5.71
CA GLU A 69 -18.94 2.66 5.23
C GLU A 69 -19.01 1.86 3.92
N VAL A 70 -20.01 0.98 3.80
CA VAL A 70 -20.35 0.25 2.57
C VAL A 70 -19.16 -0.46 1.89
N GLY A 71 -18.22 -0.98 2.68
CA GLY A 71 -17.04 -1.71 2.19
C GLY A 71 -15.84 -0.82 1.80
N TYR A 72 -15.90 0.48 2.11
CA TYR A 72 -14.77 1.40 1.99
C TYR A 72 -14.35 1.89 3.37
N THR A 73 -13.06 2.13 3.52
CA THR A 73 -12.47 2.67 4.75
C THR A 73 -11.69 3.92 4.41
N GLN A 74 -11.99 4.99 5.13
CA GLN A 74 -11.16 6.19 5.13
C GLN A 74 -9.77 5.83 5.63
N ILE A 75 -8.75 6.36 4.98
CA ILE A 75 -7.36 6.20 5.38
C ILE A 75 -6.68 7.55 5.53
N THR A 76 -5.73 7.63 6.46
CA THR A 76 -4.73 8.69 6.50
C THR A 76 -3.39 8.07 6.19
N LEU A 77 -2.75 8.51 5.10
CA LEU A 77 -1.44 8.04 4.70
C LEU A 77 -0.38 8.64 5.63
N LEU A 78 0.50 7.80 6.18
CA LEU A 78 1.63 8.27 7.00
C LEU A 78 2.88 8.56 6.17
N LYS A 79 2.83 8.28 4.87
CA LYS A 79 3.86 8.59 3.87
C LYS A 79 3.19 9.18 2.62
N GLU A 80 3.79 10.20 2.02
CA GLU A 80 3.31 10.77 0.76
C GLU A 80 3.48 9.77 -0.40
N ILE A 81 2.44 9.67 -1.23
CA ILE A 81 2.42 8.83 -2.44
C ILE A 81 1.91 9.65 -3.62
N HIS A 82 2.29 9.26 -4.84
CA HIS A 82 1.77 9.87 -6.06
C HIS A 82 0.24 9.71 -6.18
N LYS A 83 -0.43 10.72 -6.72
CA LYS A 83 -1.90 10.70 -6.88
C LYS A 83 -2.39 9.60 -7.83
N ASP A 84 -1.54 9.20 -8.78
CA ASP A 84 -1.79 8.15 -9.76
C ASP A 84 -1.28 6.77 -9.31
N ALA A 85 -0.91 6.64 -8.03
CA ALA A 85 -0.46 5.39 -7.43
C ALA A 85 -1.54 4.30 -7.56
N LYS A 86 -1.12 3.11 -8.01
CA LYS A 86 -1.99 1.93 -8.06
C LYS A 86 -1.93 1.19 -6.74
N ILE A 87 -3.05 1.14 -6.03
CA ILE A 87 -3.17 0.43 -4.75
C ILE A 87 -3.69 -0.99 -4.97
N VAL A 88 -3.08 -1.95 -4.30
CA VAL A 88 -3.51 -3.35 -4.30
C VAL A 88 -4.73 -3.47 -3.39
N VAL A 89 -5.88 -3.74 -4.00
CA VAL A 89 -7.13 -3.98 -3.27
C VAL A 89 -7.37 -5.46 -3.03
N LYS A 90 -7.06 -6.30 -4.02
CA LYS A 90 -7.26 -7.75 -3.95
C LYS A 90 -5.91 -8.44 -3.79
N GLY A 91 -5.83 -9.37 -2.84
CA GLY A 91 -4.59 -10.08 -2.55
C GLY A 91 -3.55 -9.25 -1.79
N ALA A 92 -3.96 -8.18 -1.11
CA ALA A 92 -3.06 -7.37 -0.27
C ALA A 92 -2.32 -8.23 0.79
N PHE A 93 -3.01 -9.21 1.39
CA PHE A 93 -2.39 -10.17 2.30
C PHE A 93 -1.32 -11.05 1.63
N PHE A 94 -1.52 -11.43 0.37
CA PHE A 94 -0.52 -12.20 -0.37
C PHE A 94 0.74 -11.37 -0.68
N VAL A 95 0.55 -10.08 -0.99
CA VAL A 95 1.68 -9.14 -1.15
C VAL A 95 2.42 -8.97 0.17
N MET A 96 1.70 -8.78 1.29
CA MET A 96 2.29 -8.74 2.65
C MET A 96 3.11 -10.00 2.93
N ALA A 97 2.53 -11.17 2.71
CA ALA A 97 3.17 -12.46 2.97
C ALA A 97 4.44 -12.63 2.11
N LYS A 98 4.39 -12.26 0.82
CA LYS A 98 5.59 -12.30 -0.03
C LYS A 98 6.69 -11.40 0.52
N LEU A 99 6.37 -10.14 0.84
CA LEU A 99 7.35 -9.17 1.35
C LEU A 99 7.96 -9.61 2.68
N ASN A 100 7.15 -10.18 3.59
CA ASN A 100 7.63 -10.69 4.87
C ASN A 100 8.48 -11.95 4.71
N ASN A 101 8.07 -12.91 3.87
CA ASN A 101 8.82 -14.14 3.64
C ASN A 101 10.14 -13.89 2.90
N THR A 102 10.19 -12.98 1.92
CA THR A 102 11.45 -12.61 1.25
C THR A 102 12.49 -11.96 2.19
N GLY A 103 12.10 -11.57 3.40
CA GLY A 103 13.02 -11.10 4.45
C GLY A 103 13.61 -12.23 5.32
N GLU A 104 13.02 -13.43 5.29
CA GLU A 104 13.41 -14.59 6.11
C GLU A 104 14.07 -15.73 5.29
N GLU A 105 14.39 -15.51 4.01
CA GLU A 105 15.09 -16.50 3.15
C GLU A 105 16.60 -16.53 3.37
N GLY A 106 17.06 -16.06 4.52
CA GLY A 106 18.42 -16.18 5.00
C GLY A 106 18.44 -17.04 6.25
N HIS A 107 18.56 -18.36 6.05
CA HIS A 107 19.18 -19.37 6.94
C HIS A 107 18.32 -20.64 7.05
N GLU A 108 18.30 -21.43 5.98
CA GLU A 108 18.11 -22.88 6.10
C GLU A 108 19.42 -23.55 5.65
N HIS A 109 20.28 -23.87 6.62
CA HIS A 109 21.37 -24.83 6.51
C HIS A 109 21.30 -25.76 7.72
#